data_AF-A0A0G1QP84-F1
#
_entry.id   AF-A0A0G1QP84-F1
#
_cell.length_a   1.000
_cell.length_b   1.000
_cell.length_c   1.000
_cell.angle_alpha   90.00
_cell.angle_beta   90.00
_cell.angle_gamma   90.00
#
_symmetry.space_group_name_H-M   'P 1'
#
loop_
_entity.id
_entity.type
_entity.pdbx_description
1 polymer ?
#
loop_
_entity_poly.entity_id
_entity_poly.type
_entity_poly.pdbx_seq_one_letter_code
_entity_poly.pdbx_strand_id
1 'polypeptide(L)'
;MFTLEFLRSYKIFGFAIFDLTVSLLGISFLSPLLSKLFLLIRLDIPRSSWLYFTLPIGILAHMLTRNYTPMTQAILDPSGHYFLKVFLLILIILGISGIRIRS
;
A
#
# COMPACT_ATOMS: atom_id res chain seq x y z
N MET A 1 -23.71 9.34 -17.06
CA MET A 1 -23.03 9.88 -15.86
C MET A 1 -21.95 8.90 -15.45
N PHE A 2 -20.71 9.35 -15.29
CA PHE A 2 -19.67 8.50 -14.69
C PHE A 2 -19.90 8.46 -13.18
N THR A 3 -20.28 7.31 -12.64
CA THR A 3 -20.47 7.10 -11.20
C THR A 3 -19.24 6.44 -10.58
N LEU A 4 -19.07 6.56 -9.27
CA LEU A 4 -17.98 5.86 -8.54
C LEU A 4 -18.08 4.34 -8.72
N GLU A 5 -19.30 3.81 -8.82
CA GLU A 5 -19.54 2.40 -9.10
C GLU A 5 -19.01 1.97 -10.47
N PHE A 6 -19.20 2.80 -11.49
CA PHE A 6 -18.64 2.55 -12.82
C PHE A 6 -17.10 2.51 -12.79
N LEU A 7 -16.44 3.44 -12.09
CA LEU A 7 -14.97 3.45 -11.98
C LEU A 7 -14.44 2.25 -11.18
N ARG A 8 -15.15 1.80 -10.15
CA ARG A 8 -14.81 0.62 -9.34
C ARG A 8 -15.14 -0.71 -9.99
N SER A 9 -15.88 -0.71 -11.11
CA SER A 9 -16.23 -1.92 -11.85
C SER A 9 -15.01 -2.60 -12.49
N TYR A 10 -13.98 -1.81 -12.86
CA TYR A 10 -12.73 -2.32 -13.42
C TYR A 10 -11.85 -2.92 -12.32
N LYS A 11 -11.71 -4.25 -12.34
CA LYS A 11 -10.99 -5.01 -11.32
C LYS A 11 -9.88 -5.87 -11.91
N ILE A 12 -8.76 -5.93 -11.21
CA ILE A 12 -7.65 -6.88 -11.47
C ILE A 12 -7.51 -7.74 -10.23
N PHE A 13 -7.56 -9.07 -10.40
CA PHE A 13 -7.54 -10.05 -9.28
C PHE A 13 -8.59 -9.76 -8.18
N GLY A 14 -9.74 -9.20 -8.55
CA GLY A 14 -10.81 -8.83 -7.61
C GLY A 14 -10.64 -7.44 -6.97
N PHE A 15 -9.59 -6.70 -7.31
CA PHE A 15 -9.28 -5.37 -6.75
C PHE A 15 -9.59 -4.25 -7.74
N ALA A 16 -10.31 -3.22 -7.29
CA ALA A 16 -10.64 -2.08 -8.13
C ALA A 16 -9.37 -1.31 -8.49
N ILE A 17 -9.10 -1.18 -9.80
CA ILE A 17 -7.94 -0.43 -10.31
C ILE A 17 -8.02 1.04 -9.88
N PHE A 18 -9.23 1.58 -9.84
CA PHE A 18 -9.49 2.93 -9.39
C PHE A 18 -9.02 3.16 -7.95
N ASP A 19 -9.41 2.29 -7.01
CA ASP A 19 -9.02 2.45 -5.60
C ASP A 19 -7.50 2.34 -5.43
N LEU A 20 -6.84 1.40 -6.14
CA LEU A 20 -5.38 1.29 -6.16
C LEU A 20 -4.71 2.58 -6.68
N THR A 21 -5.24 3.12 -7.78
CA THR A 21 -4.70 4.33 -8.41
C THR A 21 -4.84 5.54 -7.48
N VAL A 22 -6.00 5.69 -6.85
CA VAL A 22 -6.27 6.77 -5.89
C VAL A 22 -5.35 6.64 -4.67
N SER A 23 -5.13 5.42 -4.15
CA SER A 23 -4.20 5.20 -3.04
C SER A 23 -2.76 5.54 -3.43
N LEU A 24 -2.29 5.14 -4.61
CA LEU A 24 -0.94 5.46 -5.11
C LEU A 24 -0.75 6.96 -5.30
N LEU A 25 -1.74 7.65 -5.88
CA LEU A 25 -1.72 9.10 -6.02
C LEU A 25 -1.72 9.78 -4.65
N GLY A 26 -2.59 9.35 -3.74
CA GLY A 26 -2.66 9.87 -2.38
C GLY A 26 -1.34 9.75 -1.63
N ILE A 27 -0.70 8.57 -1.67
CA ILE A 27 0.61 8.36 -1.07
C ILE A 27 1.70 9.14 -1.80
N SER A 28 1.66 9.26 -3.12
CA SER A 28 2.61 10.08 -3.88
C SER A 28 2.61 11.53 -3.39
N PHE A 29 1.41 12.12 -3.21
CA PHE A 29 1.26 13.47 -2.66
C PHE A 29 1.65 13.58 -1.19
N LEU A 30 1.37 12.56 -0.38
CA LEU A 30 1.74 12.53 1.04
C LEU A 30 3.22 12.22 1.27
N SER A 31 3.90 11.58 0.32
CA SER A 31 5.28 11.10 0.47
C SER A 31 6.28 12.17 0.92
N PRO A 32 6.24 13.44 0.46
CA PRO A 32 7.17 14.45 0.93
C PRO A 32 6.93 14.82 2.39
N LEU A 33 5.67 14.80 2.84
CA LEU A 33 5.30 15.05 4.23
C LEU A 33 5.73 13.87 5.11
N LEU A 34 5.41 12.65 4.71
CA LEU A 34 5.78 11.44 5.45
C LEU A 34 7.30 11.31 5.59
N SER A 35 8.08 11.53 4.52
CA SER A 35 9.54 11.55 4.62
C SER A 35 10.03 12.61 5.61
N LYS A 36 9.46 13.83 5.60
CA LYS A 36 9.83 14.88 6.56
C LYS A 36 9.51 14.51 8.02
N LEU A 37 8.36 13.87 8.26
CA LEU A 37 7.99 13.42 9.60
C LEU A 37 8.93 12.35 10.12
N PHE A 38 9.32 11.39 9.28
CA PHE A 38 10.23 10.31 9.68
C PHE A 38 11.68 10.79 9.89
N LEU A 39 12.07 11.91 9.28
CA LEU A 39 13.35 12.56 9.60
C LEU A 39 13.42 13.02 11.07
N LEU A 40 12.29 13.32 11.73
CA LEU A 40 12.27 13.71 13.15
C LEU A 40 12.76 12.58 14.06
N ILE A 41 12.58 11.33 13.65
CA ILE A 41 13.07 10.13 14.33
C ILE A 41 14.33 9.56 13.69
N ARG A 42 15.06 10.38 12.91
CA ARG A 42 16.33 10.05 12.23
C ARG A 42 16.24 8.96 11.17
N LEU A 43 15.04 8.70 10.64
CA LEU A 43 14.84 7.79 9.52
C LEU A 43 14.73 8.58 8.22
N ASP A 44 15.69 8.36 7.33
CA ASP A 44 15.67 8.87 5.96
C ASP A 44 14.97 7.84 5.06
N ILE A 45 13.70 8.09 4.76
CA ILE A 45 12.86 7.24 3.92
C ILE A 45 12.68 7.93 2.55
N PRO A 46 13.20 7.35 1.46
CA PRO A 46 13.00 7.88 0.11
C PRO A 46 11.53 7.94 -0.27
N ARG A 47 11.17 8.90 -1.15
CA ARG A 47 9.78 9.05 -1.60
C ARG A 47 9.24 7.81 -2.31
N SER A 48 10.10 7.13 -3.06
CA SER A 48 9.77 5.88 -3.75
C SER A 48 9.42 4.74 -2.79
N SER A 49 10.05 4.69 -1.60
CA SER A 49 9.73 3.68 -0.57
C SER A 49 8.26 3.75 -0.14
N TRP A 50 7.70 4.95 -0.01
CA TRP A 50 6.28 5.13 0.34
C TRP A 50 5.35 4.52 -0.71
N LEU A 51 5.69 4.62 -2.00
CA LEU A 51 4.89 4.02 -3.07
C LEU A 51 4.84 2.49 -2.91
N TYR A 52 5.98 1.85 -2.64
CA TYR A 52 6.01 0.40 -2.37
C TYR A 52 5.21 0.03 -1.12
N PHE A 53 5.21 0.88 -0.10
CA PHE A 53 4.41 0.67 1.11
C PHE A 53 2.92 0.97 0.96
N THR A 54 2.46 1.51 -0.17
CA THR A 54 1.04 1.86 -0.36
C THR A 54 0.12 0.67 -0.12
N LEU A 55 0.44 -0.49 -0.72
CA LEU A 55 -0.35 -1.71 -0.53
C LEU A 55 -0.24 -2.24 0.91
N PRO A 56 0.96 -2.48 1.48
CA PRO A 56 1.11 -2.88 2.89
C PRO A 56 0.36 -1.98 3.87
N ILE A 57 0.49 -0.65 3.74
CA ILE A 57 -0.19 0.33 4.60
C ILE A 57 -1.71 0.24 4.41
N GLY A 58 -2.19 0.13 3.17
CA GLY A 58 -3.61 -0.05 2.89
C GLY A 58 -4.20 -1.30 3.54
N ILE A 59 -3.50 -2.44 3.43
CA ILE A 59 -3.89 -3.69 4.08
C ILE A 59 -3.96 -3.52 5.59
N LEU A 60 -2.93 -2.93 6.21
CA LEU A 60 -2.91 -2.64 7.64
C LEU A 60 -4.05 -1.72 8.06
N ALA A 61 -4.35 -0.68 7.30
CA ALA A 61 -5.46 0.23 7.58
C ALA A 61 -6.82 -0.50 7.54
N HIS A 62 -7.04 -1.37 6.56
CA HIS A 62 -8.24 -2.22 6.49
C HIS A 62 -8.35 -3.19 7.67
N MET A 63 -7.23 -3.76 8.12
CA MET A 63 -7.19 -4.61 9.32
C MET A 63 -7.54 -3.81 10.59
N LEU A 64 -6.94 -2.64 10.77
CA LEU A 64 -7.16 -1.78 11.94
C LEU A 64 -8.61 -1.27 12.02
N THR A 65 -9.19 -0.93 10.87
CA THR A 65 -10.58 -0.46 10.77
C THR A 65 -11.61 -1.58 10.72
N ARG A 66 -11.17 -2.85 10.68
CA ARG A 66 -12.02 -4.05 10.49
C ARG A 66 -12.88 -4.04 9.21
N ASN A 67 -12.56 -3.16 8.27
CA ASN A 67 -13.22 -3.07 6.97
C ASN A 67 -12.44 -3.90 5.95
N TYR A 68 -12.56 -5.22 6.07
CA TYR A 68 -11.79 -6.17 5.28
C TYR A 68 -12.19 -6.14 3.80
N THR A 69 -11.21 -5.92 2.93
CA THR A 69 -11.36 -6.09 1.49
C THR A 69 -11.09 -7.55 1.10
N PRO A 70 -11.49 -8.00 -0.11
CA PRO A 70 -11.06 -9.30 -0.63
C PRO A 70 -9.53 -9.49 -0.60
N MET A 71 -8.74 -8.40 -0.70
CA MET A 71 -7.28 -8.48 -0.66
C MET A 71 -6.79 -8.83 0.75
N THR A 72 -7.34 -8.11 1.74
CA THR A 72 -7.00 -8.34 3.13
C THR A 72 -7.41 -9.74 3.57
N GLN A 73 -8.58 -10.23 3.13
CA GLN A 73 -9.02 -11.60 3.39
C GLN A 73 -8.07 -12.63 2.76
N ALA A 74 -7.67 -12.43 1.50
CA ALA A 74 -6.72 -13.30 0.80
C ALA A 74 -5.33 -13.34 1.47
N ILE A 75 -4.89 -12.22 2.07
CA ILE A 75 -3.62 -12.17 2.82
C ILE A 75 -3.74 -12.88 4.18
N LEU A 76 -4.88 -12.73 4.86
CA LEU A 76 -5.13 -13.34 6.17
C LEU A 76 -5.42 -14.83 6.09
N ASP A 77 -5.90 -15.34 4.96
CA ASP A 77 -6.06 -16.77 4.71
C ASP A 77 -4.68 -17.46 4.69
N PRO A 78 -4.34 -18.32 5.67
CA PRO A 78 -3.04 -18.98 5.71
C PRO A 78 -2.86 -20.03 4.61
N SER A 79 -3.97 -20.57 4.07
CA SER A 79 -3.98 -21.75 3.20
C SER A 79 -3.88 -21.46 1.70
N GLY A 80 -3.93 -20.18 1.29
CA GLY A 80 -3.95 -19.80 -0.11
C GLY A 80 -3.17 -18.52 -0.46
N HIS A 81 -3.39 -18.06 -1.70
CA HIS A 81 -2.98 -16.75 -2.20
C HIS A 81 -1.47 -16.44 -2.10
N TYR A 82 -0.62 -17.46 -2.26
CA TYR A 82 0.84 -17.32 -2.16
C TYR A 82 1.42 -16.28 -3.12
N PHE A 83 0.88 -16.16 -4.35
CA PHE A 83 1.32 -15.13 -5.29
C PHE A 83 1.16 -13.71 -4.70
N LEU A 84 -0.01 -13.41 -4.12
CA LEU A 84 -0.29 -12.11 -3.50
C LEU A 84 0.63 -11.87 -2.30
N LYS A 85 0.86 -12.89 -1.46
CA LYS A 85 1.75 -12.80 -0.29
C LYS A 85 3.20 -12.56 -0.69
N VAL A 86 3.70 -13.29 -1.70
CA VAL A 86 5.06 -13.11 -2.24
C VAL A 86 5.19 -11.73 -2.86
N PHE A 87 4.20 -11.29 -3.64
CA PHE A 87 4.18 -9.95 -4.19
C PHE A 87 4.21 -8.88 -3.09
N LEU A 88 3.42 -9.03 -2.03
CA LEU A 88 3.43 -8.13 -0.88
C LEU A 88 4.79 -8.11 -0.18
N LEU A 89 5.42 -9.27 0.02
CA LEU A 89 6.75 -9.37 0.59
C LEU A 89 7.79 -8.66 -0.26
N ILE A 90 7.76 -8.82 -1.59
CA ILE A 90 8.66 -8.11 -2.51
C ILE A 90 8.48 -6.60 -2.35
N LEU A 91 7.25 -6.10 -2.29
CA LEU A 91 6.99 -4.67 -2.07
C LEU A 91 7.54 -4.17 -0.74
N ILE A 92 7.39 -4.94 0.34
CA ILE A 92 7.96 -4.59 1.65
C ILE A 92 9.49 -4.53 1.56
N ILE A 93 10.13 -5.52 0.94
CA ILE A 93 11.59 -5.57 0.77
C ILE A 93 12.08 -4.36 -0.04
N LEU A 94 11.44 -4.07 -1.18
CA LEU A 94 11.78 -2.92 -2.00
C LEU A 94 11.58 -1.60 -1.25
N GLY A 95 10.49 -1.48 -0.47
CA GLY A 95 10.22 -0.31 0.37
C GLY A 95 11.31 -0.08 1.42
N ILE A 96 11.75 -1.14 2.11
CA ILE A 96 12.77 -1.04 3.16
C ILE A 96 14.17 -0.81 2.58
N SER A 97 14.47 -1.35 1.39
CA SER A 97 15.82 -1.32 0.78
C SER A 97 16.45 0.08 0.64
N GLY A 98 15.62 1.12 0.53
CA GLY A 98 16.07 2.50 0.40
C GLY A 98 16.23 3.26 1.72
N ILE A 99 15.76 2.71 2.84
CA ILE A 99 15.70 3.41 4.13
C ILE A 99 17.10 3.47 4.76
N ARG A 100 17.48 4.66 5.24
CA ARG A 100 18.76 4.88 5.93
C ARG A 100 18.53 5.49 7.30
N ILE A 101 19.39 5.15 8.26
CA ILE A 101 19.43 5.81 9.56
C ILE A 101 20.41 6.97 9.42
N ARG A 102 19.93 8.19 9.68
CA ARG A 102 20.78 9.38 9.66
C ARG A 102 21.55 9.45 10.99
N SER A 103 22.87 9.28 10.92
CA SER A 103 23.79 9.45 12.05
C SER A 103 23.87 10.91 12.50
#